data_AF-A0A0D0CL79-F1
#
_entry.id   AF-A0A0D0CL79-F1
#
_cell.length_a   1.000
_cell.length_b   1.000
_cell.length_c   1.000
_cell.angle_alpha   90.00
_cell.angle_beta   90.00
_cell.angle_gamma   90.00
#
_symmetry.space_group_name_H-M   'P 1'
#
loop_
_entity.id
_entity.type
_entity.pdbx_description
1 polymer ?
#
loop_
_entity_poly.entity_id
_entity_poly.type
_entity_poly.pdbx_seq_one_letter_code
_entity_poly.pdbx_strand_id
1 'polypeptide(L)' 'GIIHCEILQGSFCTETFSHFIRGFLNEMQPYPSQNSVIVMDNCHIHKHPDIQEMIESRYFFFI' A
#
# COMPACT_ATOMS: atom_id res chain seq x y z
N GLY A 1 -16.79 -1.14 -2.74
CA GLY A 1 -16.81 -2.11 -1.62
C GLY A 1 -15.58 -1.91 -0.77
N ILE A 2 -15.41 -2.69 0.30
CA ILE A 2 -14.20 -2.70 1.12
C ILE A 2 -13.31 -3.84 0.61
N ILE A 3 -12.04 -3.55 0.29
CA ILE A 3 -11.08 -4.54 -0.23
C ILE A 3 -10.21 -5.09 0.90
N HIS A 4 -9.69 -4.22 1.77
CA HIS A 4 -8.83 -4.58 2.90
C HIS A 4 -9.14 -3.66 4.08
N CYS A 5 -9.24 -4.20 5.29
CA CYS A 5 -9.52 -3.42 6.49
C CYS A 5 -8.87 -4.08 7.71
N GLU A 6 -8.14 -3.29 8.49
CA GLU A 6 -7.52 -3.73 9.73
C GLU A 6 -7.91 -2.76 10.85
N ILE A 7 -8.23 -3.32 12.03
CA ILE A 7 -8.50 -2.56 13.25
C ILE A 7 -7.39 -2.86 14.23
N LEU A 8 -6.72 -1.82 14.70
CA LEU A 8 -5.56 -1.93 15.58
C LEU A 8 -5.79 -1.09 16.83
N GLN A 9 -5.27 -1.57 17.96
CA GLN A 9 -5.27 -0.81 19.20
C GLN A 9 -4.07 0.14 19.23
N GLY A 10 -4.31 1.44 19.41
CA GLY A 10 -3.27 2.46 19.49
C GLY A 10 -3.08 3.24 18.19
N SER A 11 -1.89 3.83 18.01
CA SER A 11 -1.57 4.69 16.86
C SER A 11 -1.16 3.87 15.64
N PHE A 12 -1.55 4.34 14.46
CA PHE A 12 -1.09 3.79 13.19
C PHE A 12 0.21 4.48 12.77
N CYS A 13 1.35 3.84 13.04
CA CYS A 13 2.69 4.31 12.70
C CYS A 13 3.21 3.65 11.42
N THR A 14 4.42 4.02 11.01
CA THR A 14 5.10 3.44 9.84
C THR A 14 5.12 1.91 9.87
N GLU A 15 5.45 1.30 11.01
CA GLU A 15 5.53 -0.16 11.14
C GLU A 15 4.16 -0.82 10.90
N THR A 16 3.13 -0.37 11.61
CA THR A 16 1.77 -0.91 11.45
C THR A 16 1.21 -0.64 10.04
N PHE A 17 1.54 0.50 9.44
CA PHE A 17 1.15 0.80 8.06
C PHE A 17 1.86 -0.11 7.06
N SER A 18 3.16 -0.39 7.25
CA SER A 18 3.93 -1.32 6.40
C SER A 18 3.35 -2.73 6.43
N HIS A 19 2.85 -3.19 7.57
CA HIS A 19 2.13 -4.47 7.67
C HIS A 19 0.82 -4.44 6.89
N PHE A 20 0.00 -3.41 7.11
CA PHE A 20 -1.27 -3.23 6.41
C PHE A 20 -1.10 -3.17 4.88
N ILE A 21 -0.18 -2.32 4.40
CA ILE A 21 0.00 -2.10 2.96
C ILE A 21 0.51 -3.36 2.27
N ARG A 22 1.37 -4.15 2.91
CA ARG A 22 1.84 -5.43 2.37
C ARG A 22 0.70 -6.41 2.13
N GLY A 23 -0.30 -6.44 3.01
CA GLY A 23 -1.53 -7.21 2.85
C GLY A 23 -2.41 -6.66 1.74
N PHE A 24 -2.71 -5.36 1.78
CA PHE A 24 -3.52 -4.67 0.77
C PHE A 24 -3.00 -4.84 -0.66
N LEU A 25 -1.68 -4.75 -0.84
CA LEU A 25 -1.04 -4.90 -2.15
C LEU A 25 -1.22 -6.30 -2.76
N ASN A 26 -1.68 -7.32 -2.02
CA ASN A 26 -1.97 -8.65 -2.59
C ASN A 26 -3.30 -8.66 -3.36
N GLU A 27 -4.19 -7.70 -3.07
CA GLU A 27 -5.51 -7.58 -3.69
C GLU A 27 -5.50 -6.64 -4.92
N MET A 28 -4.36 -6.00 -5.18
CA MET A 28 -4.17 -5.07 -6.29
C MET A 28 -3.80 -5.78 -7.59
N GLN A 29 -4.25 -5.21 -8.71
CA GLN A 29 -3.93 -5.70 -10.05
C GLN A 29 -2.93 -4.75 -10.76
N PRO A 30 -2.15 -5.25 -11.72
CA PRO A 30 -1.31 -4.40 -12.56
C PRO A 30 -2.14 -3.36 -13.33
N TYR A 31 -1.63 -2.14 -13.43
CA TYR A 31 -2.22 -1.09 -14.27
C TYR A 31 -2.24 -1.50 -15.75
N PRO A 32 -3.33 -1.30 -16.52
CA PRO A 32 -4.54 -0.50 -16.22
C PRO A 32 -5.75 -1.30 -15.72
N SER A 33 -5.54 -2.48 -15.13
CA SER A 33 -6.65 -3.33 -14.65
C SER A 33 -7.44 -2.68 -13.50
N GLN A 34 -8.57 -3.26 -13.12
CA GLN A 34 -9.33 -2.78 -11.95
C GLN A 34 -8.47 -2.84 -10.68
N ASN A 35 -8.64 -1.88 -9.77
CA ASN A 35 -7.90 -1.79 -8.50
C ASN A 35 -6.37 -1.70 -8.68
N SER A 36 -5.91 -0.96 -9.69
CA SER A 36 -4.49 -0.80 -10.03
C SER A 36 -3.86 0.54 -9.63
N VAL A 37 -4.65 1.47 -9.10
CA VAL A 37 -4.18 2.80 -8.68
C VAL A 37 -4.41 2.96 -7.18
N ILE A 38 -3.35 3.30 -6.45
CA ILE A 38 -3.41 3.66 -5.03
C ILE A 38 -3.56 5.17 -4.91
N VAL A 39 -4.55 5.61 -4.14
CA VAL A 39 -4.71 7.01 -3.76
C VAL A 39 -4.68 7.09 -2.23
N MET A 40 -3.76 7.87 -1.70
CA MET A 40 -3.57 8.09 -0.26
C MET A 40 -3.49 9.59 0.03
N ASP A 41 -3.81 9.99 1.25
CA ASP A 41 -3.52 11.34 1.73
C ASP A 41 -2.01 11.53 1.96
N ASN A 42 -1.59 12.79 2.07
CA ASN A 42 -0.19 13.21 2.12
C ASN A 42 0.46 13.01 3.51
N CYS A 43 0.09 11.96 4.23
CA CYS A 43 0.62 11.67 5.56
C CYS A 43 2.11 11.27 5.47
N HIS A 44 2.91 11.73 6.43
CA HIS A 44 4.36 11.49 6.44
C HIS A 44 4.71 9.99 6.45
N ILE A 45 3.94 9.17 7.17
CA ILE A 45 4.21 7.73 7.27
C ILE A 45 4.05 7.01 5.92
N HIS A 46 3.24 7.53 4.98
CA HIS A 46 3.05 6.93 3.66
C HIS A 46 4.26 7.11 2.73
N LYS A 47 5.17 8.03 3.08
CA LYS A 47 6.35 8.38 2.28
C LYS A 47 7.61 7.63 2.72
N HIS A 48 7.48 6.65 3.61
CA HIS A 48 8.64 5.87 4.03
C HIS A 48 9.24 5.14 2.80
N PRO A 49 10.57 5.18 2.59
CA PRO A 49 11.21 4.57 1.42
C PRO A 49 10.80 3.10 1.21
N ASP A 50 10.75 2.30 2.27
CA ASP A 50 10.35 0.90 2.20
C ASP A 50 8.91 0.70 1.66
N ILE A 51 8.00 1.64 1.93
CA ILE A 51 6.62 1.58 1.39
C ILE A 51 6.65 1.82 -0.11
N GLN A 52 7.40 2.82 -0.55
CA GLN A 52 7.56 3.12 -1.96
C GLN A 52 8.19 1.93 -2.71
N GLU A 53 9.28 1.37 -2.18
CA GLU A 53 9.95 0.20 -2.75
C GLU A 53 9.01 -1.02 -2.82
N MET A 54 8.20 -1.27 -1.79
CA MET A 54 7.21 -2.37 -1.80
C MET A 54 6.16 -2.21 -2.90
N ILE A 55 5.71 -0.98 -3.18
CA ILE A 55 4.72 -0.70 -4.23
C ILE A 55 5.37 -0.85 -5.61
N GLU A 56 6.53 -0.21 -5.82
CA GLU A 56 7.25 -0.22 -7.09
C GLU A 56 7.70 -1.63 -7.47
N SER A 57 8.24 -2.42 -6.53
CA SER A 57 8.73 -3.77 -6.80
C SER A 57 7.65 -4.76 -7.30
N ARG A 58 6.38 -4.50 -7.01
CA ARG A 58 5.26 -5.38 -7.41
C ARG A 58 4.69 -5.06 -8.78
N TYR A 59 4.78 -3.80 -9.21
CA TYR A 59 4.09 -3.32 -10.41
C TYR A 59 5.01 -2.58 -11.39
N PHE A 60 6.32 -2.53 -11.11
CA PHE A 60 7.36 -2.05 -12.00
C PHE A 60 8.16 -3.23 -12.57
N PHE A 61 7.76 -3.70 -13.75
CA PHE A 61 8.63 -4.46 -14.65
C PHE A 61 8.48 -3.89 -16.06
N PHE A 62 9.62 -3.62 -16.70
CA PHE A 62 9.86 -3.00 -18.02
C PHE A 62 10.03 -1.47 -18.08
N ILE A 63 11.28 -1.05 -17.86
CA ILE A 63 12.04 -0.28 -18.88
C ILE A 63 13.22 -1.12 -19.33
#